data_AF-A0A9P8LJA5-F1
#
_entry.id   AF-A0A9P8LJA5-F1
#
_cell.length_a   1.000
_cell.length_b   1.000
_cell.length_c   1.000
_cell.angle_alpha   90.00
_cell.angle_beta   90.00
_cell.angle_gamma   90.00
#
_symmetry.space_group_name_H-M   'P 1'
#
loop_
_entity.id
_entity.type
_entity.pdbx_description
1 polymer ?
#
loop_
_entity_poly.entity_id
_entity_poly.type
_entity_poly.pdbx_seq_one_letter_code
_entity_poly.pdbx_strand_id
1 'polypeptide(L)'
;MNGKPEPEEVAYASFFKPNDGSWVSQKVVLDTGSKVNAISRKVALDLDLDVEAADGFLKGFRPEVITPCGKATLRWYFWSTEGKKEYEEVFWVVDTCHFEVLISGDFIWQEKIFDRLLPR
;
A
#
# COMPACT_ATOMS: atom_id res chain seq x y z
N MET A 1 28.66 9.83 -6.45
CA MET A 1 28.02 8.50 -6.56
C MET A 1 26.61 8.73 -7.05
N ASN A 2 26.33 8.41 -8.31
CA ASN A 2 24.99 8.49 -8.89
C ASN A 2 24.27 7.18 -8.56
N GLY A 3 23.62 7.12 -7.40
CA GLY A 3 22.74 6.02 -7.04
C GLY A 3 21.53 6.08 -7.95
N LYS A 4 21.53 5.26 -9.00
CA LYS A 4 20.28 4.92 -9.71
C LYS A 4 19.32 4.34 -8.66
N PRO A 5 18.03 4.70 -8.66
CA PRO A 5 17.07 4.08 -7.76
C PRO A 5 17.10 2.56 -8.00
N GLU A 6 17.38 1.82 -6.93
CA GLU A 6 17.31 0.35 -6.89
C GLU A 6 15.86 -0.10 -7.19
N PRO A 7 15.66 -1.29 -7.77
CA PRO A 7 14.35 -1.76 -8.23
C PRO A 7 13.33 -1.74 -7.08
N GLU A 8 12.10 -1.37 -7.40
CA GLU A 8 10.93 -1.49 -6.53
C GLU A 8 11.01 -2.75 -5.67
N GLU A 9 11.21 -2.59 -4.36
CA GLU A 9 11.27 -3.73 -3.46
C GLU A 9 9.86 -4.26 -3.27
N VAL A 10 9.70 -5.54 -3.60
CA VAL A 10 8.47 -6.27 -3.39
C VAL A 10 8.50 -6.91 -2.01
N ALA A 11 7.45 -6.71 -1.23
CA ALA A 11 7.18 -7.44 -0.01
C ALA A 11 5.78 -8.09 -0.05
N TYR A 12 5.42 -8.83 1.00
CA TYR A 12 4.08 -9.36 1.19
C TYR A 12 3.51 -8.82 2.50
N ALA A 13 2.28 -8.34 2.46
CA ALA A 13 1.52 -7.94 3.63
C ALA A 13 0.15 -8.64 3.62
N SER A 14 -0.45 -8.80 4.79
CA SER A 14 -1.78 -9.35 4.94
C SER A 14 -2.76 -8.25 5.33
N PHE A 15 -3.89 -8.22 4.65
CA PHE A 15 -4.93 -7.20 4.81
C PHE A 15 -6.20 -7.86 5.33
N PHE A 16 -6.83 -7.21 6.31
CA PHE A 16 -8.05 -7.70 6.93
C PHE A 16 -9.24 -7.44 6.01
N LYS A 17 -10.10 -8.45 5.84
CA LYS A 17 -11.37 -8.35 5.14
C LYS A 17 -12.50 -8.17 6.16
N PRO A 18 -13.12 -6.98 6.27
CA PRO A 18 -14.06 -6.69 7.35
C PRO A 18 -15.28 -7.61 7.38
N ASN A 19 -15.79 -7.98 6.21
CA ASN A 19 -17.09 -8.64 6.12
C ASN A 19 -17.09 -10.12 6.51
N ASP A 20 -15.96 -10.82 6.35
CA ASP A 20 -15.83 -12.24 6.74
C ASP A 20 -14.80 -12.49 7.84
N GLY A 21 -14.08 -11.44 8.27
CA GLY A 21 -13.06 -11.52 9.31
C GLY A 21 -11.78 -12.24 8.89
N SER A 22 -11.60 -12.52 7.60
CA SER A 22 -10.41 -13.20 7.07
C SER A 22 -9.24 -12.23 6.82
N TRP A 23 -8.07 -12.80 6.53
CA TRP A 23 -6.87 -12.06 6.14
C TRP A 23 -6.40 -12.52 4.76
N VAL A 24 -6.15 -11.58 3.87
CA VAL A 24 -5.70 -11.83 2.49
C VAL A 24 -4.29 -11.32 2.31
N SER A 25 -3.37 -12.19 1.88
CA SER A 25 -2.00 -11.78 1.58
C SER A 25 -1.93 -11.16 0.18
N GLN A 26 -1.33 -9.97 0.10
CA GLN A 26 -1.10 -9.23 -1.13
C GLN A 26 0.38 -8.90 -1.30
N LYS A 27 0.80 -8.92 -2.56
CA LYS A 27 2.08 -8.37 -2.98
C LYS A 27 2.03 -6.86 -2.83
N VAL A 28 3.00 -6.28 -2.12
CA VAL A 28 3.11 -4.83 -1.93
C VAL A 28 4.37 -4.30 -2.60
N VAL A 29 4.25 -3.12 -3.21
CA VAL A 29 5.37 -2.33 -3.71
C VAL A 29 5.78 -1.36 -2.62
N LEU A 30 7.05 -1.38 -2.23
CA LEU A 30 7.63 -0.41 -1.32
C LEU A 30 8.21 0.75 -2.15
N ASP A 31 7.50 1.88 -2.18
CA ASP A 31 7.88 3.03 -3.02
C ASP A 31 8.30 4.23 -2.17
N THR A 32 9.62 4.38 -2.00
CA THR A 32 10.23 5.49 -1.26
C THR A 32 10.02 6.87 -1.90
N GLY A 33 9.63 6.94 -3.18
CA GLY A 33 9.34 8.19 -3.89
C GLY A 33 7.92 8.71 -3.66
N SER A 34 7.02 7.86 -3.18
CA SER A 34 5.62 8.23 -2.91
C SER A 34 5.43 8.73 -1.47
N LYS A 35 4.43 9.60 -1.31
CA LYS A 35 4.02 10.16 0.00
C LYS A 35 2.74 9.54 0.56
N VAL A 36 2.05 8.74 -0.24
CA VAL A 36 0.74 8.22 0.12
C VAL A 36 0.69 6.72 -0.13
N ASN A 37 0.08 6.01 0.81
CA ASN A 37 -0.26 4.62 0.60
C ASN A 37 -1.40 4.54 -0.42
N ALA A 38 -1.36 3.55 -1.30
CA ALA A 38 -2.38 3.37 -2.32
C ALA A 38 -2.68 1.89 -2.57
N ILE A 39 -3.92 1.58 -2.93
CA ILE A 39 -4.35 0.28 -3.42
C ILE A 39 -5.10 0.44 -4.74
N SER A 40 -5.07 -0.61 -5.56
CA SER A 40 -5.95 -0.70 -6.72
C SER A 40 -7.40 -0.81 -6.28
N ARG A 41 -8.32 -0.36 -7.13
CA ARG A 41 -9.76 -0.56 -6.94
C ARG A 41 -10.11 -2.04 -6.87
N LYS A 42 -9.38 -2.88 -7.60
CA LYS A 42 -9.53 -4.33 -7.55
C LYS A 42 -9.28 -4.88 -6.14
N VAL A 43 -8.18 -4.50 -5.50
CA VAL A 43 -7.90 -4.90 -4.11
C VAL A 43 -8.98 -4.40 -3.16
N ALA A 44 -9.46 -3.16 -3.34
CA ALA A 44 -10.54 -2.62 -2.51
C ALA A 44 -11.84 -3.46 -2.63
N LEU A 45 -12.18 -3.91 -3.84
CA LEU A 45 -13.33 -4.79 -4.08
C LEU A 45 -13.09 -6.21 -3.51
N ASP A 46 -11.90 -6.77 -3.69
CA ASP A 46 -11.56 -8.11 -3.19
C ASP A 46 -11.64 -8.17 -1.65
N LEU A 47 -11.21 -7.09 -0.99
CA LEU A 47 -11.28 -6.89 0.47
C LEU A 47 -12.65 -6.38 0.95
N ASP A 48 -13.58 -6.12 0.03
CA ASP A 48 -14.94 -5.66 0.35
C ASP A 48 -14.94 -4.40 1.24
N LEU A 49 -14.09 -3.44 0.85
CA LEU A 49 -13.89 -2.19 1.59
C LEU A 49 -14.96 -1.16 1.24
N ASP A 50 -15.38 -0.41 2.25
CA ASP A 50 -16.11 0.83 2.04
C ASP A 50 -15.14 1.92 1.55
N VAL A 51 -15.39 2.44 0.35
CA VAL A 51 -14.53 3.44 -0.30
C VAL A 51 -15.23 4.78 -0.26
N GLU A 52 -14.71 5.67 0.58
CA GLU A 52 -15.19 7.04 0.68
C GLU A 52 -14.73 7.84 -0.54
N ALA A 53 -15.68 8.51 -1.20
CA ALA A 53 -15.37 9.42 -2.29
C ALA A 53 -14.41 10.51 -1.79
N ALA A 54 -13.29 10.67 -2.47
CA ALA A 54 -12.29 11.67 -2.11
C ALA A 54 -11.81 12.39 -3.36
N ASP A 55 -12.07 13.69 -3.42
CA ASP A 55 -11.48 14.55 -4.42
C ASP A 55 -10.05 14.88 -4.03
N GLY A 56 -9.10 14.63 -4.93
CA GLY A 56 -7.72 15.01 -4.69
C GLY A 56 -6.83 14.75 -5.89
N PHE A 57 -5.79 15.59 -5.98
CA PHE A 57 -4.75 15.43 -6.97
C PHE A 57 -3.57 14.69 -6.33
N LEU A 58 -3.29 13.48 -6.83
CA LEU A 58 -2.08 12.76 -6.46
C LEU A 58 -0.91 13.30 -7.29
N LYS A 59 -0.08 14.16 -6.70
CA LYS A 59 1.07 14.75 -7.39
C LYS A 59 2.05 13.66 -7.85
N GLY A 60 2.45 13.73 -9.12
CA GLY A 60 3.35 12.75 -9.75
C GLY A 60 2.62 11.62 -10.48
N PHE A 61 1.31 11.49 -10.25
CA PHE A 61 0.46 10.58 -10.99
C PHE A 61 -0.06 11.26 -12.26
N ARG A 62 0.10 10.61 -13.41
CA ARG A 62 -0.49 11.05 -14.67
C ARG A 62 -1.95 10.61 -14.68
N PRO A 63 -2.94 11.51 -14.83
CA PRO A 63 -4.35 11.14 -14.79
C PRO A 63 -4.76 10.05 -15.79
N GLU A 64 -4.04 9.95 -16.91
CA GLU A 64 -4.25 8.93 -17.94
C GLU A 64 -3.75 7.54 -17.52
N VAL A 65 -2.91 7.48 -16.49
CA VAL A 65 -2.29 6.25 -15.98
C VAL A 65 -2.89 5.86 -14.63
N ILE A 66 -3.16 6.84 -13.77
CA ILE A 66 -3.69 6.61 -12.42
C ILE A 66 -4.80 7.62 -12.10
N THR A 67 -5.98 7.08 -11.81
CA THR A 67 -7.18 7.85 -11.51
C THR A 67 -7.63 7.56 -10.08
N PRO A 68 -7.57 8.54 -9.15
CA PRO A 68 -8.09 8.38 -7.80
C PRO A 68 -9.60 8.13 -7.81
N CYS A 69 -10.06 7.16 -7.03
CA CYS A 69 -11.48 6.85 -6.84
C CYS A 69 -11.99 7.29 -5.47
N GLY A 70 -11.11 7.34 -4.48
CA GLY A 70 -11.50 7.57 -3.10
C GLY A 70 -10.42 7.15 -2.12
N LYS A 71 -10.83 6.94 -0.88
CA LYS A 71 -9.98 6.44 0.20
C LYS A 71 -10.67 5.33 0.96
N ALA A 72 -9.88 4.44 1.55
CA ALA A 72 -10.36 3.42 2.46
C ALA A 72 -9.39 3.28 3.62
N THR A 73 -9.92 3.01 4.82
CA THR A 73 -9.12 2.65 5.99
C THR A 73 -8.90 1.14 5.98
N LEU A 74 -7.64 0.70 6.02
CA LEU A 74 -7.28 -0.71 6.01
C LEU A 74 -6.60 -1.08 7.30
N ARG A 75 -7.03 -2.22 7.87
CA ARG A 75 -6.26 -2.95 8.86
C ARG A 75 -5.35 -3.96 8.16
N TRP A 76 -4.07 -3.94 8.48
CA TRP A 76 -3.07 -4.77 7.79
C TRP A 76 -1.87 -5.10 8.68
N TYR A 77 -1.09 -6.09 8.29
CA TYR A 77 0.18 -6.41 8.94
C TYR A 77 1.19 -6.93 7.92
N PHE A 78 2.47 -6.84 8.28
CA PHE A 78 3.52 -7.64 7.67
C PHE A 78 4.28 -8.39 8.76
N TRP A 79 4.94 -9.47 8.37
CA TRP A 79 5.84 -10.20 9.26
C TRP A 79 7.22 -9.57 9.20
N SER A 80 7.74 -9.17 10.37
CA SER A 80 9.10 -8.69 10.53
C SER A 80 9.95 -9.67 11.33
N THR A 81 11.23 -9.35 11.44
CA THR A 81 12.15 -9.99 12.39
C THR A 81 11.69 -9.89 13.85
N GLU A 82 10.88 -8.88 14.18
CA GLU A 82 10.28 -8.66 15.52
C GLU A 82 8.91 -9.35 15.68
N GLY A 83 8.42 -10.03 14.64
CA GLY A 83 7.14 -10.73 14.62
C GLY A 83 6.06 -9.99 13.82
N LYS A 84 4.80 -10.28 14.14
CA LYS A 84 3.64 -9.65 13.49
C LYS A 84 3.37 -8.29 14.11
N LYS A 85 3.36 -7.23 13.29
CA LYS A 85 2.90 -5.90 13.70
C LYS A 85 1.69 -5.47 12.86
N GLU A 86 0.59 -5.16 13.53
CA GLU A 86 -0.65 -4.68 12.91
C GLU A 86 -0.65 -3.15 12.80
N TYR A 87 -1.32 -2.66 11.76
CA TYR A 87 -1.48 -1.26 11.41
C TYR A 87 -2.93 -1.00 11.00
N GLU A 88 -3.37 0.24 11.19
CA GLU A 88 -4.61 0.74 10.65
C GLU A 88 -4.31 2.08 9.99
N GLU A 89 -4.43 2.15 8.66
CA GLU A 89 -3.97 3.28 7.86
C GLU A 89 -4.96 3.62 6.75
N VAL A 90 -4.96 4.88 6.33
CA VAL A 90 -5.77 5.33 5.19
C VAL A 90 -4.99 5.16 3.90
N PHE A 91 -5.58 4.46 2.94
CA PHE A 91 -5.04 4.27 1.60
C PHE A 91 -5.87 5.05 0.58
N TRP A 92 -5.20 5.62 -0.42
CA TRP A 92 -5.89 6.04 -1.63
C TRP A 92 -6.30 4.82 -2.45
N VAL A 93 -7.53 4.83 -2.95
CA VAL A 93 -8.02 3.83 -3.91
C VAL A 93 -7.89 4.42 -5.30
N VAL A 94 -7.24 3.70 -6.22
CA VAL A 94 -7.01 4.15 -7.60
C VAL A 94 -7.54 3.13 -8.62
N ASP A 95 -8.14 3.60 -9.72
CA ASP A 95 -8.83 2.74 -10.71
C ASP A 95 -7.82 2.00 -11.61
N THR A 96 -7.04 2.78 -12.36
CA THR A 96 -6.00 2.28 -13.27
C THR A 96 -4.66 2.38 -12.55
N CYS A 97 -3.89 1.30 -12.44
CA CYS A 97 -2.52 1.29 -11.92
C CYS A 97 -1.78 0.00 -12.28
N HIS A 98 -0.46 0.00 -12.14
CA HIS A 98 0.39 -1.19 -12.39
C HIS A 98 0.76 -1.96 -11.11
N PHE A 99 0.29 -1.50 -9.95
CA PHE A 99 0.50 -2.13 -8.65
C PHE A 99 -0.85 -2.48 -8.02
N GLU A 100 -0.89 -3.50 -7.17
CA GLU A 100 -2.10 -3.82 -6.39
C GLU A 100 -2.12 -3.06 -5.06
N VAL A 101 -0.95 -2.97 -4.41
CA VAL A 101 -0.74 -2.23 -3.18
C VAL A 101 0.61 -1.52 -3.25
N LEU A 102 0.63 -0.25 -2.83
CA LEU A 102 1.82 0.59 -2.73
C LEU A 102 1.89 1.16 -1.31
N ILE A 103 3.02 0.93 -0.65
CA ILE A 103 3.35 1.49 0.67
C ILE A 103 4.33 2.64 0.46
N SER A 104 4.00 3.79 1.05
CA SER A 104 4.71 5.03 0.82
C SER A 104 6.04 5.12 1.52
N GLY A 105 6.94 5.93 0.98
CA GLY A 105 8.19 6.28 1.61
C GLY A 105 7.98 6.88 3.00
N ASP A 106 7.01 7.77 3.13
CA ASP A 106 6.67 8.41 4.42
C ASP A 106 6.36 7.35 5.48
N PHE A 107 5.54 6.34 5.15
CA PHE A 107 5.24 5.23 6.06
C PHE A 107 6.46 4.32 6.29
N ILE A 108 7.18 3.98 5.22
CA ILE A 108 8.38 3.12 5.28
C ILE A 108 9.41 3.68 6.26
N TRP A 109 9.69 4.98 6.19
CA TRP A 109 10.67 5.64 7.06
C TRP A 109 10.15 5.79 8.49
N GLN A 110 8.88 6.16 8.66
CA GLN A 110 8.26 6.29 9.99
C GLN A 110 8.30 4.95 10.74
N GLU A 111 7.94 3.86 10.06
CA GLU A 111 7.82 2.53 10.65
C GLU A 111 9.09 1.68 10.50
N LYS A 112 10.17 2.24 9.95
CA LYS A 112 11.46 1.58 9.73
C LYS A 112 11.30 0.20 9.07
N ILE A 113 10.52 0.16 7.99
CA ILE A 113 10.11 -1.10 7.35
C ILE A 113 11.32 -1.88 6.83
N PHE A 114 12.29 -1.21 6.20
CA PHE A 114 13.47 -1.88 5.64
C PHE A 114 14.37 -2.54 6.70
N ASP A 115 14.49 -1.95 7.89
CA ASP A 115 15.24 -2.56 9.02
C ASP A 115 14.57 -3.85 9.52
N ARG A 116 13.31 -4.05 9.16
CA ARG A 116 12.40 -5.06 9.68
C ARG A 116 12.05 -6.15 8.67
N LEU A 117 12.39 -5.98 7.40
CA LEU A 117 12.14 -7.01 6.39
C LEU A 117 12.97 -8.25 6.72
N LEU A 118 12.34 -9.43 6.66
CA LEU A 118 13.05 -10.69 6.83
C LEU A 118 14.09 -10.83 5.70
N PRO A 119 15.33 -11.24 6.02
CA PRO A 119 16.31 -11.58 4.99
C PRO A 119 15.74 -12.69 4.08
N ARG A 120 15.93 -12.53 2.77
CA ARG A 120 15.45 -13.46 1.74
C ARG A 120 16.12 -14.83 1.85
#